data_AF-A0AAJ7RS58-F1
#
_entry.id   AF-A0AAJ7RS58-F1
#
_cell.length_a   1.000
_cell.length_b   1.000
_cell.length_c   1.000
_cell.angle_alpha   90.00
_cell.angle_beta   90.00
_cell.angle_gamma   90.00
#
_symmetry.space_group_name_H-M   'P 1'
#
loop_
_entity.id
_entity.type
_entity.pdbx_description
1 polymer ?
#
loop_
_entity_poly.entity_id
_entity_poly.type
_entity_poly.pdbx_seq_one_letter_code
_entity_poly.pdbx_strand_id
1 'polypeptide(L)'
;MRKYCIYWIIKILTDLTIVEKKSEFFPLERNAILSVLEECSDALAIYQHTLKKPVTNINIGVDHLLQRYSHCEKKQLLSHDPSATLRDIENQAAFHKLQKDSLYAKKLLDDTKDEMREYGCFAVLSATVETIKEKNNNDKVLLRRSEEMSKAVANLRRILKTEAETNSQEEERCKERLRDIRNEMDTLEITADAELRYLDAWERSRCEQMSLRCKMSVESMRDDLKNCLDRKKKECRVNEEIVRYLLENISLNENQITYWQQRYDTEAKTYETEICQLRSEIETRQELVGKLKEEFLGKQEFIDAYLAEKEAIRKRREREEHERTSAIKIQAWWRGVMVRRKLGPYRPEEKRKKRAVKTKK
;
A
#
# COMPACT_ATOMS: atom_id res chain seq x y z
N MET A 1 -85.37 -54.00 -37.82
CA MET A 1 -86.08 -54.96 -38.72
C MET A 1 -86.51 -54.42 -40.09
N ARG A 2 -86.62 -53.11 -40.35
CA ARG A 2 -86.94 -52.59 -41.71
C ARG A 2 -85.74 -52.26 -42.63
N LYS A 3 -84.51 -52.26 -42.11
CA LYS A 3 -83.26 -52.12 -42.90
C LYS A 3 -82.81 -53.42 -43.57
N TYR A 4 -83.38 -54.55 -43.16
CA TYR A 4 -83.01 -55.86 -43.70
C TYR A 4 -83.74 -56.17 -45.02
N CYS A 5 -84.95 -55.67 -45.28
CA CYS A 5 -85.67 -55.97 -46.53
C CYS A 5 -84.97 -55.40 -47.78
N ILE A 6 -84.48 -54.16 -47.76
CA ILE A 6 -83.82 -53.56 -48.93
C ILE A 6 -82.42 -54.14 -49.14
N TYR A 7 -81.67 -54.39 -48.06
CA TYR A 7 -80.37 -55.06 -48.15
C TYR A 7 -80.51 -56.52 -48.59
N TRP A 8 -81.60 -57.20 -48.22
CA TRP A 8 -81.91 -58.57 -48.66
C TRP A 8 -82.40 -58.61 -50.10
N ILE A 9 -83.18 -57.62 -50.57
CA ILE A 9 -83.57 -57.47 -51.98
C ILE A 9 -82.35 -57.12 -52.86
N ILE A 10 -81.48 -56.21 -52.43
CA ILE A 10 -80.24 -55.86 -53.15
C ILE A 10 -79.23 -57.02 -53.10
N LYS A 11 -79.19 -57.79 -52.01
CA LYS A 11 -78.35 -59.00 -51.90
C LYS A 11 -78.87 -60.14 -52.77
N ILE A 12 -80.19 -60.32 -52.87
CA ILE A 12 -80.82 -61.26 -53.80
C ILE A 12 -80.57 -60.84 -55.25
N LEU A 13 -80.65 -59.54 -55.57
CA LEU A 13 -80.33 -59.00 -56.89
C LEU A 13 -78.83 -59.11 -57.22
N THR A 14 -77.94 -58.95 -56.24
CA THR A 14 -76.49 -59.16 -56.46
C THR A 14 -76.11 -60.63 -56.55
N ASP A 15 -76.72 -61.52 -55.78
CA ASP A 15 -76.54 -62.97 -55.88
C ASP A 15 -77.18 -63.54 -57.18
N LEU A 16 -78.23 -62.91 -57.73
CA LEU A 16 -78.78 -63.20 -59.06
C LEU A 16 -77.86 -62.73 -60.21
N THR A 17 -77.11 -61.64 -60.04
CA THR A 17 -76.14 -61.15 -61.05
C THR A 17 -74.80 -61.90 -61.08
N ILE A 18 -74.53 -62.80 -60.13
CA ILE A 18 -73.31 -63.64 -60.14
C ILE A 18 -73.45 -64.86 -61.05
N VAL A 19 -74.65 -65.13 -61.57
CA VAL A 19 -74.92 -66.21 -62.52
C VAL A 19 -75.14 -65.64 -63.92
N GLU A 20 -74.21 -66.02 -64.80
CA GLU A 20 -74.21 -65.90 -66.27
C GLU A 20 -73.88 -64.52 -66.91
N LYS A 21 -72.61 -64.37 -67.31
CA LYS A 21 -72.26 -63.70 -68.57
C LYS A 21 -72.76 -64.58 -69.73
N LYS A 22 -74.02 -64.42 -70.11
CA LYS A 22 -74.55 -64.82 -71.42
C LYS A 22 -75.10 -63.58 -72.11
N SER A 23 -74.49 -63.23 -73.22
CA SER A 23 -75.10 -62.32 -74.18
C SER A 23 -76.29 -63.05 -74.79
N GLU A 24 -77.48 -62.48 -74.62
CA GLU A 24 -78.79 -62.95 -75.08
C GLU A 24 -79.47 -64.01 -74.18
N PHE A 25 -80.40 -63.56 -73.33
CA PHE A 25 -81.30 -64.43 -72.55
C PHE A 25 -82.31 -65.12 -73.48
N PHE A 26 -82.66 -66.39 -73.19
CA PHE A 26 -83.69 -67.09 -73.95
C PHE A 26 -85.09 -66.48 -73.72
N PRO A 27 -86.04 -66.58 -74.67
CA PRO A 27 -87.34 -65.89 -74.61
C PRO A 27 -88.17 -66.19 -73.35
N LEU A 28 -88.06 -67.40 -72.79
CA LEU A 28 -88.74 -67.77 -71.54
C LEU A 28 -88.09 -67.12 -70.31
N GLU A 29 -86.77 -67.02 -70.29
CA GLU A 29 -85.99 -66.42 -69.19
C GLU A 29 -86.23 -64.90 -69.15
N ARG A 30 -86.34 -64.27 -70.31
CA ARG A 30 -86.69 -62.85 -70.46
C ARG A 30 -88.08 -62.53 -69.89
N ASN A 31 -89.09 -63.37 -70.14
CA ASN A 31 -90.43 -63.16 -69.59
C ASN A 31 -90.48 -63.40 -68.07
N ALA A 32 -89.72 -64.37 -67.55
CA ALA A 32 -89.61 -64.59 -66.12
C ALA A 32 -88.93 -63.41 -65.41
N ILE A 33 -87.82 -62.89 -65.97
CA ILE A 33 -87.10 -61.74 -65.43
C ILE A 33 -87.95 -60.46 -65.53
N LEU A 34 -88.69 -60.26 -66.62
CA LEU A 34 -89.62 -59.13 -66.74
C LEU A 34 -90.76 -59.22 -65.72
N SER A 35 -91.30 -60.41 -65.44
CA SER A 35 -92.32 -60.61 -64.40
C SER A 35 -91.75 -60.28 -63.02
N VAL A 36 -90.51 -60.68 -62.74
CA VAL A 36 -89.83 -60.34 -61.47
C VAL A 36 -89.50 -58.85 -61.37
N LEU A 37 -89.11 -58.20 -62.46
CA LEU A 37 -88.89 -56.74 -62.50
C LEU A 37 -90.21 -55.96 -62.37
N GLU A 38 -91.32 -56.49 -62.90
CA GLU A 38 -92.67 -55.95 -62.70
C GLU A 38 -93.12 -56.08 -61.25
N GLU A 39 -92.95 -57.26 -60.64
CA GLU A 39 -93.19 -57.45 -59.20
C GLU A 39 -92.30 -56.56 -58.34
N CYS A 40 -91.03 -56.33 -58.72
CA CYS A 40 -90.13 -55.42 -58.00
C CYS A 40 -90.54 -53.94 -58.17
N SER A 41 -91.02 -53.54 -59.35
CA SER A 41 -91.53 -52.19 -59.62
C SER A 41 -92.84 -51.94 -58.86
N ASP A 42 -93.74 -52.93 -58.85
CA ASP A 42 -95.00 -52.88 -58.10
C ASP A 42 -94.74 -52.88 -56.58
N ALA A 43 -93.79 -53.70 -56.10
CA ALA A 43 -93.36 -53.68 -54.70
C ALA A 43 -92.71 -52.34 -54.31
N LEU A 44 -91.94 -51.70 -55.21
CA LEU A 44 -91.39 -50.37 -55.00
C LEU A 44 -92.46 -49.27 -55.05
N ALA A 45 -93.49 -49.41 -55.89
CA ALA A 45 -94.64 -48.52 -55.91
C ALA A 45 -95.43 -48.62 -54.60
N ILE A 46 -95.66 -49.83 -54.09
CA ILE A 46 -96.27 -50.08 -52.78
C ILE A 46 -95.39 -49.51 -51.66
N TYR A 47 -94.06 -49.63 -51.76
CA TYR A 47 -93.11 -49.04 -50.81
C TYR A 47 -93.17 -47.50 -50.83
N GLN A 48 -93.28 -46.87 -52.00
CA GLN A 48 -93.47 -45.42 -52.15
C GLN A 48 -94.79 -44.95 -51.56
N HIS A 49 -95.87 -45.72 -51.72
CA HIS A 49 -97.18 -45.40 -51.13
C HIS A 49 -97.24 -45.59 -49.61
N THR A 50 -96.37 -46.43 -49.05
CA THR A 50 -96.29 -46.67 -47.58
C THR A 50 -95.27 -45.77 -46.86
N LEU A 51 -94.43 -45.03 -47.59
CA LEU A 51 -93.56 -43.98 -47.06
C LEU A 51 -94.38 -42.75 -46.62
N LYS A 52 -94.97 -42.80 -45.42
CA LYS A 52 -95.61 -41.63 -44.80
C LYS A 52 -94.57 -40.54 -44.51
N LYS A 53 -94.80 -39.31 -44.99
CA LYS A 53 -94.05 -38.10 -44.60
C LYS A 53 -94.02 -38.00 -43.06
N PRO A 54 -92.87 -37.83 -42.41
CA PRO A 54 -92.85 -37.37 -41.03
C PRO A 54 -93.42 -35.94 -41.01
N VAL A 55 -94.50 -35.73 -40.26
CA VAL A 55 -95.04 -34.41 -39.98
C VAL A 55 -94.20 -33.80 -38.87
N THR A 56 -93.24 -32.96 -39.25
CA THR A 56 -92.70 -31.92 -38.37
C THR A 56 -92.36 -30.69 -39.21
N ASN A 57 -92.93 -29.57 -38.77
CA ASN A 57 -92.84 -28.27 -39.40
C ASN A 57 -91.56 -27.59 -38.89
N ILE A 58 -90.42 -27.86 -39.53
CA ILE A 58 -89.19 -27.11 -39.34
C ILE A 58 -88.73 -26.62 -40.71
N ASN A 59 -89.01 -25.34 -40.96
CA ASN A 59 -88.62 -24.63 -42.16
C ASN A 59 -87.13 -24.26 -42.08
N ILE A 60 -86.26 -25.25 -42.26
CA ILE A 60 -84.83 -25.03 -42.47
C ILE A 60 -84.47 -25.82 -43.72
N GLY A 61 -83.93 -25.12 -44.73
CA GLY A 61 -83.50 -25.71 -45.99
C GLY A 61 -82.52 -26.86 -45.74
N VAL A 62 -83.01 -28.09 -45.97
CA VAL A 62 -82.28 -29.35 -45.79
C VAL A 62 -81.06 -29.44 -46.72
N ASP A 63 -81.00 -28.59 -47.75
CA ASP A 63 -79.94 -28.55 -48.75
C ASP A 63 -78.58 -28.04 -48.21
N HIS A 64 -78.53 -27.30 -47.10
CA HIS A 64 -77.26 -26.75 -46.58
C HIS A 64 -76.58 -27.60 -45.49
N LEU A 65 -77.26 -28.61 -44.93
CA LEU A 65 -76.71 -29.41 -43.82
C LEU A 65 -76.08 -30.74 -44.28
N LEU A 66 -76.39 -31.21 -45.49
CA LEU A 66 -75.89 -32.49 -46.02
C LEU A 66 -74.46 -32.43 -46.58
N GLN A 67 -73.87 -31.23 -46.74
CA GLN A 67 -72.55 -31.08 -47.36
C GLN A 67 -71.40 -30.84 -46.36
N ARG A 68 -71.66 -30.87 -45.05
CA ARG A 68 -70.65 -30.53 -44.04
C ARG A 68 -70.79 -31.29 -42.72
N TYR A 69 -71.05 -32.59 -42.77
CA TYR A 69 -70.73 -33.47 -41.63
C TYR A 69 -69.23 -33.80 -41.64
N SER A 70 -68.42 -32.75 -41.48
CA SER A 70 -67.03 -32.83 -41.09
C SER A 70 -66.80 -31.75 -40.04
N HIS A 71 -66.75 -32.20 -38.79
CA HIS A 71 -66.34 -31.45 -37.60
C HIS A 71 -66.86 -30.00 -37.50
N CYS A 72 -67.95 -29.81 -36.75
CA CYS A 72 -68.16 -28.53 -36.09
C CYS A 72 -68.37 -28.74 -34.58
N GLU A 73 -67.53 -28.06 -33.82
CA GLU A 73 -67.57 -27.97 -32.37
C GLU A 73 -68.93 -27.47 -31.90
N LYS A 74 -69.43 -28.13 -30.85
CA LYS A 74 -70.65 -27.76 -30.14
C LYS A 74 -70.51 -26.32 -29.61
N LYS A 75 -71.28 -25.38 -30.14
CA LYS A 75 -71.67 -24.18 -29.39
C LYS A 75 -73.14 -23.80 -29.61
N GLN A 76 -73.83 -23.84 -28.47
CA GLN A 76 -74.97 -23.03 -28.04
C GLN A 76 -75.69 -22.22 -29.12
N LEU A 77 -76.92 -22.63 -29.40
CA LEU A 77 -78.09 -21.76 -29.58
C LEU A 77 -79.30 -22.69 -29.72
N LEU A 78 -80.24 -22.61 -28.77
CA LEU A 78 -81.67 -22.98 -28.81
C LEU A 78 -82.12 -23.61 -27.49
N SER A 79 -83.14 -23.00 -26.90
CA SER A 79 -83.77 -23.28 -25.60
C SER A 79 -84.66 -24.53 -25.59
N HIS A 80 -84.37 -25.52 -26.43
CA HIS A 80 -85.10 -26.79 -26.52
C HIS A 80 -84.09 -27.92 -26.70
N ASP A 81 -84.24 -29.01 -25.95
CA ASP A 81 -83.32 -30.15 -25.84
C ASP A 81 -82.51 -30.42 -27.14
N PRO A 82 -81.19 -30.09 -27.18
CA PRO A 82 -80.34 -30.21 -28.37
C PRO A 82 -80.25 -31.64 -28.92
N SER A 83 -80.56 -32.65 -28.09
CA SER A 83 -80.55 -34.06 -28.49
C SER A 83 -81.80 -34.46 -29.29
N ALA A 84 -82.93 -33.77 -29.10
CA ALA A 84 -84.17 -34.05 -29.81
C ALA A 84 -84.15 -33.41 -31.21
N THR A 85 -83.70 -32.16 -31.32
CA THR A 85 -83.58 -31.43 -32.60
C THR A 85 -82.55 -32.06 -33.54
N LEU A 86 -81.40 -32.52 -33.03
CA LEU A 86 -80.42 -33.27 -33.82
C LEU A 86 -81.01 -34.59 -34.36
N ARG A 87 -81.76 -35.33 -33.52
CA ARG A 87 -82.43 -36.57 -33.95
C ARG A 87 -83.49 -36.31 -35.01
N ASP A 88 -84.25 -35.24 -34.89
CA ASP A 88 -85.28 -34.88 -35.87
C ASP A 88 -84.68 -34.47 -37.22
N ILE A 89 -83.57 -33.72 -37.22
CA ILE A 89 -82.82 -33.36 -38.44
C ILE A 89 -82.21 -34.61 -39.08
N GLU A 90 -81.60 -35.50 -38.30
CA GLU A 90 -81.07 -36.78 -38.78
C GLU A 90 -82.18 -37.66 -39.39
N ASN A 91 -83.35 -37.72 -38.75
CA ASN A 91 -84.51 -38.46 -39.23
C ASN A 91 -85.06 -37.87 -40.54
N GLN A 92 -85.12 -36.54 -40.67
CA GLN A 92 -85.57 -35.85 -41.88
C GLN A 92 -84.59 -36.01 -43.04
N ALA A 93 -83.28 -35.90 -42.79
CA ALA A 93 -82.24 -36.14 -43.78
C ALA A 93 -82.22 -37.60 -44.26
N ALA A 94 -82.41 -38.56 -43.34
CA ALA A 94 -82.55 -39.97 -43.66
C ALA A 94 -83.80 -40.23 -44.52
N PHE A 95 -84.93 -39.56 -44.24
CA PHE A 95 -86.15 -39.66 -45.04
C PHE A 95 -85.98 -39.08 -46.45
N HIS A 96 -85.38 -37.89 -46.57
CA HIS A 96 -85.12 -37.27 -47.87
C HIS A 96 -84.16 -38.10 -48.73
N LYS A 97 -83.11 -38.66 -48.12
CA LYS A 97 -82.21 -39.61 -48.79
C LYS A 97 -82.99 -40.85 -49.26
N LEU A 98 -83.82 -41.45 -48.40
CA LEU A 98 -84.62 -42.64 -48.74
C LEU A 98 -85.61 -42.37 -49.88
N GLN A 99 -86.21 -41.18 -49.92
CA GLN A 99 -87.10 -40.75 -51.01
C GLN A 99 -86.34 -40.61 -52.33
N LYS A 100 -85.16 -39.97 -52.31
CA LYS A 100 -84.30 -39.80 -53.48
C LYS A 100 -83.78 -41.15 -54.00
N ASP A 101 -83.35 -42.02 -53.09
CA ASP A 101 -82.87 -43.38 -53.42
C ASP A 101 -84.02 -44.24 -53.98
N SER A 102 -85.25 -44.08 -53.48
CA SER A 102 -86.43 -44.78 -54.01
C SER A 102 -86.83 -44.31 -55.42
N LEU A 103 -86.76 -43.00 -55.69
CA LEU A 103 -86.99 -42.46 -57.03
C LEU A 103 -85.89 -42.89 -58.01
N TYR A 104 -84.64 -42.92 -57.56
CA TYR A 104 -83.50 -43.40 -58.33
C TYR A 104 -83.62 -44.90 -58.65
N ALA A 105 -84.01 -45.73 -57.67
CA ALA A 105 -84.25 -47.16 -57.86
C ALA A 105 -85.42 -47.43 -58.81
N LYS A 106 -86.49 -46.64 -58.72
CA LYS A 106 -87.63 -46.73 -59.67
C LYS A 106 -87.18 -46.42 -61.09
N LYS A 107 -86.48 -45.30 -61.29
CA LYS A 107 -85.94 -44.93 -62.61
C LYS A 107 -85.00 -46.01 -63.16
N LEU A 108 -84.13 -46.57 -62.31
CA LEU A 108 -83.22 -47.63 -62.69
C LEU A 108 -83.95 -48.92 -63.10
N LEU A 109 -85.03 -49.29 -62.39
CA LEU A 109 -85.84 -50.45 -62.73
C LEU A 109 -86.64 -50.23 -64.00
N ASP A 110 -87.18 -49.03 -64.23
CA ASP A 110 -87.86 -48.66 -65.47
C ASP A 110 -86.87 -48.70 -66.66
N ASP A 111 -85.67 -48.11 -66.51
CA ASP A 111 -84.61 -48.14 -67.53
C ASP A 111 -84.12 -49.58 -67.81
N THR A 112 -84.02 -50.45 -66.79
CA THR A 112 -83.64 -51.87 -66.94
C THR A 112 -84.77 -52.71 -67.55
N LYS A 113 -86.02 -52.35 -67.28
CA LYS A 113 -87.23 -52.98 -67.85
C LYS A 113 -87.34 -52.65 -69.33
N ASP A 114 -87.07 -51.41 -69.72
CA ASP A 114 -87.04 -51.00 -71.12
C ASP A 114 -85.86 -51.64 -71.88
N GLU A 115 -84.68 -51.73 -71.26
CA GLU A 115 -83.51 -52.41 -71.84
C GLU A 115 -83.72 -53.94 -72.00
N MET A 116 -84.40 -54.59 -71.04
CA MET A 116 -84.85 -55.98 -71.14
C MET A 116 -85.98 -56.19 -72.18
N ARG A 117 -86.76 -55.16 -72.49
CA ARG A 117 -87.81 -55.19 -73.53
C ARG A 117 -87.27 -54.98 -74.94
N GLU A 118 -86.22 -54.20 -75.10
CA GLU A 118 -85.68 -53.86 -76.43
C GLU A 118 -84.47 -54.72 -76.84
N TYR A 119 -83.53 -54.98 -75.92
CA TYR A 119 -82.24 -55.60 -76.25
C TYR A 119 -81.95 -56.88 -75.45
N GLY A 120 -82.80 -57.24 -74.49
CA GLY A 120 -82.67 -58.45 -73.69
C GLY A 120 -81.37 -58.47 -72.87
N CYS A 121 -80.91 -57.32 -72.40
CA CYS A 121 -79.68 -57.19 -71.60
C CYS A 121 -79.94 -56.32 -70.36
N PHE A 122 -79.01 -56.34 -69.40
CA PHE A 122 -79.07 -55.58 -68.14
C PHE A 122 -77.85 -54.66 -67.98
N ALA A 123 -77.33 -54.11 -69.08
CA ALA A 123 -76.09 -53.36 -69.09
C ALA A 123 -76.18 -52.06 -68.27
N VAL A 124 -77.34 -51.38 -68.25
CA VAL A 124 -77.59 -50.19 -67.43
C VAL A 124 -77.51 -50.53 -65.93
N LEU A 125 -78.10 -51.64 -65.50
CA LEU A 125 -78.01 -52.09 -64.11
C LEU A 125 -76.56 -52.46 -63.73
N SER A 126 -75.84 -53.15 -64.62
CA SER A 126 -74.45 -53.54 -64.37
C SER A 126 -73.50 -52.34 -64.29
N ALA A 127 -73.63 -51.38 -65.22
CA ALA A 127 -72.81 -50.15 -65.25
C ALA A 127 -73.09 -49.25 -64.04
N THR A 128 -74.35 -49.14 -63.60
CA THR A 128 -74.72 -48.35 -62.42
C THR A 128 -74.26 -49.01 -61.13
N VAL A 129 -74.34 -50.34 -61.01
CA VAL A 129 -73.76 -51.09 -59.88
C VAL A 129 -72.25 -50.90 -59.82
N GLU A 130 -71.56 -50.94 -60.96
CA GLU A 130 -70.10 -50.74 -60.99
C GLU A 130 -69.72 -49.29 -60.62
N THR A 131 -70.47 -48.31 -61.11
CA THR A 131 -70.32 -46.90 -60.71
C THR A 131 -70.55 -46.71 -59.20
N ILE A 132 -71.52 -47.41 -58.60
CA ILE A 132 -71.79 -47.38 -57.16
C ILE A 132 -70.65 -48.04 -56.37
N LYS A 133 -70.09 -49.16 -56.86
CA LYS A 133 -68.93 -49.81 -56.24
C LYS A 133 -67.69 -48.92 -56.30
N GLU A 134 -67.42 -48.28 -57.42
CA GLU A 134 -66.31 -47.32 -57.57
C GLU A 134 -66.45 -46.14 -56.60
N LYS A 135 -67.65 -45.53 -56.53
CA LYS A 135 -67.95 -44.47 -55.56
C LYS A 135 -67.76 -44.95 -54.12
N ASN A 136 -68.27 -46.12 -53.76
CA ASN A 136 -68.10 -46.68 -52.41
C ASN A 136 -66.63 -46.99 -52.08
N ASN A 137 -65.85 -47.47 -53.05
CA ASN A 137 -64.42 -47.69 -52.86
C ASN A 137 -63.66 -46.37 -52.69
N ASN A 138 -64.00 -45.34 -53.48
CA ASN A 138 -63.45 -44.00 -53.32
C ASN A 138 -63.81 -43.40 -51.95
N ASP A 139 -65.05 -43.55 -51.49
CA ASP A 139 -65.48 -43.10 -50.17
C ASP A 139 -64.72 -43.80 -49.05
N LYS A 140 -64.46 -45.11 -49.16
CA LYS A 140 -63.62 -45.85 -48.20
C LYS A 140 -62.18 -45.34 -48.17
N VAL A 141 -61.60 -45.01 -49.33
CA VAL A 141 -60.24 -44.43 -49.41
C VAL A 141 -60.21 -43.05 -48.78
N LEU A 142 -61.20 -42.20 -49.06
CA LEU A 142 -61.33 -40.87 -48.46
C LEU A 142 -61.51 -40.95 -46.93
N LEU A 143 -62.30 -41.91 -46.45
CA LEU A 143 -62.50 -42.14 -45.01
C LEU A 143 -61.18 -42.52 -44.32
N ARG A 144 -60.43 -43.49 -44.89
CA ARG A 144 -59.11 -43.88 -44.37
C ARG A 144 -58.15 -42.70 -44.31
N ARG A 145 -58.07 -41.92 -45.39
CA ARG A 145 -57.22 -40.72 -45.45
C ARG A 145 -57.66 -39.67 -44.42
N SER A 146 -58.96 -39.50 -44.20
CA SER A 146 -59.50 -38.59 -43.17
C SER A 146 -59.16 -39.07 -41.76
N GLU A 147 -59.23 -40.38 -41.49
CA GLU A 147 -58.83 -40.96 -40.21
C GLU A 147 -57.33 -40.83 -39.96
N GLU A 148 -56.50 -41.08 -40.98
CA GLU A 148 -55.05 -40.86 -40.94
C GLU A 148 -54.71 -39.39 -40.68
N MET A 149 -55.39 -38.48 -41.37
CA MET A 149 -55.24 -37.03 -41.17
C MET A 149 -55.68 -36.63 -39.76
N SER A 150 -56.78 -37.18 -39.25
CA SER A 150 -57.25 -36.93 -37.89
C SER A 150 -56.24 -37.42 -36.84
N LYS A 151 -55.67 -38.62 -37.03
CA LYS A 151 -54.59 -39.15 -36.19
C LYS A 151 -53.33 -38.26 -36.26
N ALA A 152 -52.95 -37.80 -37.44
CA ALA A 152 -51.81 -36.89 -37.61
C ALA A 152 -52.04 -35.55 -36.89
N VAL A 153 -53.23 -34.96 -37.03
CA VAL A 153 -53.60 -33.72 -36.32
C VAL A 153 -53.62 -33.93 -34.81
N ALA A 154 -54.15 -35.06 -34.32
CA ALA A 154 -54.14 -35.38 -32.90
C ALA A 154 -52.70 -35.53 -32.36
N ASN A 155 -51.82 -36.19 -33.11
CA ASN A 155 -50.40 -36.32 -32.76
C ASN A 155 -49.68 -34.97 -32.74
N LEU A 156 -49.90 -34.12 -33.75
CA LEU A 156 -49.33 -32.78 -33.80
C LEU A 156 -49.81 -31.91 -32.64
N ARG A 157 -51.11 -31.97 -32.30
CA ARG A 157 -51.65 -31.26 -31.12
C ARG A 157 -51.02 -31.74 -29.83
N ARG A 158 -50.77 -33.06 -29.70
CA ARG A 158 -50.08 -33.62 -28.53
C ARG A 158 -48.64 -33.10 -28.44
N ILE A 159 -47.90 -33.10 -29.56
CA ILE A 159 -46.52 -32.60 -29.62
C ILE A 159 -46.48 -31.10 -29.28
N LEU A 160 -47.36 -30.30 -29.85
CA LEU A 160 -47.45 -28.86 -29.53
C LEU A 160 -47.73 -28.62 -28.06
N LYS A 161 -48.59 -29.44 -27.44
CA LYS A 161 -48.88 -29.33 -26.02
C LYS A 161 -47.66 -29.68 -25.17
N THR A 162 -46.98 -30.78 -25.47
CA THR A 162 -45.78 -31.18 -24.72
C THR A 162 -44.65 -30.17 -24.89
N GLU A 163 -44.48 -29.62 -26.10
CA GLU A 163 -43.46 -28.60 -26.38
C GLU A 163 -43.77 -27.28 -25.66
N ALA A 164 -45.05 -26.88 -25.59
CA ALA A 164 -45.46 -25.71 -24.82
C ALA A 164 -45.20 -25.90 -23.32
N GLU A 165 -45.43 -27.11 -22.79
CA GLU A 165 -45.15 -27.46 -21.39
C GLU A 165 -43.64 -27.44 -21.10
N THR A 166 -42.80 -28.03 -21.97
CA THR A 166 -41.34 -28.01 -21.80
C THR A 166 -40.78 -26.60 -21.91
N ASN A 167 -41.19 -25.82 -22.92
CA ASN A 167 -40.76 -24.43 -23.07
C ASN A 167 -41.16 -23.58 -21.85
N SER A 168 -42.38 -23.75 -21.32
CA SER A 168 -42.81 -23.06 -20.10
C SER A 168 -41.96 -23.42 -18.88
N GLN A 169 -41.53 -24.68 -18.74
CA GLN A 169 -40.65 -25.11 -17.66
C GLN A 169 -39.24 -24.54 -17.82
N GLU A 170 -38.70 -24.52 -19.04
CA GLU A 170 -37.40 -23.93 -19.34
C GLU A 170 -37.40 -22.42 -19.10
N GLU A 171 -38.46 -21.72 -19.48
CA GLU A 171 -38.65 -20.30 -19.17
C GLU A 171 -38.62 -20.04 -17.66
N GLU A 172 -39.30 -20.87 -16.86
CA GLU A 172 -39.29 -20.70 -15.39
C GLU A 172 -37.91 -21.00 -14.79
N ARG A 173 -37.21 -22.04 -15.28
CA ARG A 173 -35.82 -22.31 -14.88
C ARG A 173 -34.87 -21.18 -15.27
N CYS A 174 -35.06 -20.56 -16.42
CA CYS A 174 -34.30 -19.39 -16.84
C CYS A 174 -34.60 -18.18 -15.94
N LYS A 175 -35.86 -17.94 -15.60
CA LYS A 175 -36.26 -16.87 -14.66
C LYS A 175 -35.68 -17.10 -13.27
N GLU A 176 -35.69 -18.33 -12.77
CA GLU A 176 -35.10 -18.68 -11.47
C GLU A 176 -33.59 -18.40 -11.45
N ARG A 177 -32.84 -18.90 -12.44
CA ARG A 177 -31.41 -18.60 -12.56
C ARG A 177 -31.11 -17.10 -12.67
N LEU A 178 -31.94 -16.34 -13.40
CA LEU A 178 -31.80 -14.88 -13.49
C LEU A 178 -32.03 -14.20 -12.12
N ARG A 179 -32.98 -14.71 -11.31
CA ARG A 179 -33.19 -14.21 -9.94
C ARG A 179 -31.99 -14.52 -9.06
N ASP A 180 -31.45 -15.73 -9.12
CA ASP A 180 -30.29 -16.14 -8.33
C ASP A 180 -29.06 -15.30 -8.66
N ILE A 181 -28.72 -15.16 -9.95
CA ILE A 181 -27.60 -14.33 -10.40
C ILE A 181 -27.78 -12.86 -9.98
N ARG A 182 -29.02 -12.35 -10.02
CA ARG A 182 -29.30 -10.98 -9.56
C ARG A 182 -29.08 -10.83 -8.06
N ASN A 183 -29.56 -11.79 -7.27
CA ASN A 183 -29.34 -11.78 -5.82
C ASN A 183 -27.84 -11.87 -5.50
N GLU A 184 -27.09 -12.73 -6.19
CA GLU A 184 -25.63 -12.83 -6.05
C GLU A 184 -24.96 -11.48 -6.36
N MET A 185 -25.33 -10.85 -7.47
CA MET A 185 -24.83 -9.52 -7.83
C MET A 185 -25.12 -8.47 -6.75
N ASP A 186 -26.36 -8.41 -6.25
CA ASP A 186 -26.76 -7.47 -5.21
C ASP A 186 -25.99 -7.73 -3.90
N THR A 187 -25.76 -9.01 -3.54
CA THR A 187 -24.95 -9.35 -2.37
C THR A 187 -23.49 -8.94 -2.54
N LEU A 188 -22.91 -9.14 -3.72
CA LEU A 188 -21.54 -8.74 -4.01
C LEU A 188 -21.39 -7.21 -3.96
N GLU A 189 -22.36 -6.47 -4.50
CA GLU A 189 -22.39 -5.01 -4.44
C GLU A 189 -22.41 -4.50 -2.99
N ILE A 190 -23.28 -5.07 -2.15
CA ILE A 190 -23.36 -4.72 -0.72
C ILE A 190 -22.04 -5.06 0.00
N THR A 191 -21.44 -6.22 -0.28
CA THR A 191 -20.15 -6.59 0.34
C THR A 191 -19.03 -5.66 -0.11
N ALA A 192 -18.96 -5.30 -1.39
CA ALA A 192 -17.95 -4.40 -1.91
C ALA A 192 -18.10 -2.99 -1.34
N ASP A 193 -19.32 -2.46 -1.22
CA ASP A 193 -19.57 -1.16 -0.58
C ASP A 193 -19.17 -1.19 0.92
N ALA A 194 -19.49 -2.27 1.64
CA ALA A 194 -19.07 -2.43 3.03
C ALA A 194 -17.54 -2.49 3.17
N GLU A 195 -16.85 -3.22 2.30
CA GLU A 195 -15.38 -3.30 2.26
C GLU A 195 -14.76 -1.93 1.95
N LEU A 196 -15.29 -1.20 0.96
CA LEU A 196 -14.81 0.13 0.61
C LEU A 196 -14.96 1.12 1.79
N ARG A 197 -16.10 1.12 2.47
CA ARG A 197 -16.33 1.96 3.66
C ARG A 197 -15.37 1.60 4.79
N TYR A 198 -15.12 0.31 5.00
CA TYR A 198 -14.15 -0.14 6.00
C TYR A 198 -12.73 0.33 5.66
N LEU A 199 -12.28 0.15 4.42
CA LEU A 199 -10.95 0.57 3.97
C LEU A 199 -10.77 2.08 4.06
N ASP A 200 -11.79 2.86 3.69
CA ASP A 200 -11.78 4.31 3.80
C ASP A 200 -11.72 4.78 5.26
N ALA A 201 -12.53 4.21 6.16
CA ALA A 201 -12.46 4.49 7.59
C ALA A 201 -11.11 4.08 8.21
N TRP A 202 -10.55 2.95 7.77
CA TRP A 202 -9.25 2.45 8.19
C TRP A 202 -8.12 3.38 7.74
N GLU A 203 -8.09 3.79 6.47
CA GLU A 203 -7.05 4.68 5.95
C GLU A 203 -7.16 6.09 6.57
N ARG A 204 -8.38 6.61 6.80
CA ARG A 204 -8.58 7.86 7.55
C ARG A 204 -7.99 7.77 8.96
N SER A 205 -8.34 6.72 9.69
CA SER A 205 -7.82 6.50 11.05
C SER A 205 -6.29 6.37 11.05
N ARG A 206 -5.73 5.69 10.05
CA ARG A 206 -4.28 5.54 9.89
C ARG A 206 -3.60 6.87 9.60
N CYS A 207 -4.16 7.68 8.70
CA CYS A 207 -3.68 9.03 8.39
C CYS A 207 -3.75 9.95 9.62
N GLU A 208 -4.84 9.91 10.38
CA GLU A 208 -5.01 10.69 11.61
C GLU A 208 -3.96 10.30 12.66
N GLN A 209 -3.79 9.00 12.93
CA GLN A 209 -2.78 8.51 13.86
C GLN A 209 -1.36 8.89 13.43
N MET A 210 -1.03 8.74 12.14
CA MET A 210 0.26 9.15 11.60
C MET A 210 0.48 10.66 11.78
N SER A 211 -0.53 11.47 11.46
CA SER A 211 -0.49 12.93 11.63
C SER A 211 -0.26 13.31 13.09
N LEU A 212 -0.97 12.69 14.03
CA LEU A 212 -0.82 12.92 15.47
C LEU A 212 0.59 12.53 15.94
N ARG A 213 1.10 11.36 15.53
CA ARG A 213 2.46 10.92 15.87
C ARG A 213 3.51 11.88 15.34
N CYS A 214 3.36 12.35 14.10
CA CYS A 214 4.25 13.37 13.53
C CYS A 214 4.18 14.68 14.32
N LYS A 215 2.97 15.16 14.67
CA LYS A 215 2.80 16.37 15.49
C LYS A 215 3.45 16.24 16.86
N MET A 216 3.25 15.12 17.56
CA MET A 216 3.87 14.84 18.86
C MET A 216 5.39 14.82 18.76
N SER A 217 5.94 14.16 17.73
CA SER A 217 7.38 14.13 17.50
C SER A 217 7.94 15.51 17.22
N VAL A 218 7.28 16.32 16.37
CA VAL A 218 7.70 17.69 16.09
C VAL A 218 7.66 18.56 17.34
N GLU A 219 6.61 18.45 18.17
CA GLU A 219 6.52 19.23 19.41
C GLU A 219 7.59 18.83 20.42
N SER A 220 7.87 17.52 20.57
CA SER A 220 8.98 17.04 21.41
C SER A 220 10.32 17.61 20.95
N MET A 221 10.59 17.60 19.64
CA MET A 221 11.85 18.15 19.09
C MET A 221 11.91 19.67 19.25
N ARG A 222 10.76 20.36 19.21
CA ARG A 222 10.67 21.80 19.48
C ARG A 222 10.98 22.11 20.95
N ASP A 223 10.46 21.32 21.88
CA ASP A 223 10.75 21.44 23.30
C ASP A 223 12.23 21.16 23.60
N ASP A 224 12.81 20.12 22.99
CA ASP A 224 14.23 19.82 23.10
C ASP A 224 15.10 20.96 22.56
N LEU A 225 14.73 21.54 21.42
CA LEU A 225 15.41 22.70 20.86
C LEU A 225 15.33 23.90 21.81
N LYS A 226 14.15 24.18 22.38
CA LYS A 226 13.96 25.27 23.34
C LYS A 226 14.82 25.05 24.59
N ASN A 227 14.83 23.85 25.14
CA ASN A 227 15.65 23.47 26.29
C ASN A 227 17.15 23.64 25.99
N CYS A 228 17.61 23.23 24.81
CA CYS A 228 18.98 23.43 24.37
C CYS A 228 19.35 24.91 24.25
N LEU A 229 18.47 25.74 23.68
CA LEU A 229 18.67 27.18 23.55
C LEU A 229 18.74 27.86 24.92
N ASP A 230 17.87 27.48 25.85
CA ASP A 230 17.87 28.02 27.20
C ASP A 230 19.11 27.58 27.99
N ARG A 231 19.58 26.33 27.81
CA ARG A 231 20.85 25.88 28.40
C ARG A 231 22.02 26.68 27.85
N LYS A 232 22.08 26.87 26.53
CA LYS A 232 23.13 27.68 25.88
C LYS A 232 23.15 29.12 26.42
N LYS A 233 21.98 29.76 26.57
CA LYS A 233 21.90 31.12 27.15
C LYS A 233 22.45 31.17 28.58
N LYS A 234 22.12 30.18 29.41
CA LYS A 234 22.64 30.08 30.79
C LYS A 234 24.15 29.86 30.80
N GLU A 235 24.67 28.97 29.96
CA GLU A 235 26.11 28.72 29.80
C GLU A 235 26.84 29.99 29.35
N CYS A 236 26.32 30.72 28.36
CA CYS A 236 26.90 32.00 27.93
C CYS A 236 26.97 33.02 29.07
N ARG A 237 25.89 33.18 29.84
CA ARG A 237 25.86 34.10 30.99
C ARG A 237 26.87 33.71 32.07
N VAL A 238 26.97 32.42 32.39
CA VAL A 238 27.97 31.94 33.38
C VAL A 238 29.38 32.17 32.86
N ASN A 239 29.64 31.90 31.57
CA ASN A 239 30.94 32.14 30.96
C ASN A 239 31.31 33.63 30.98
N GLU A 240 30.38 34.52 30.66
CA GLU A 240 30.58 35.97 30.76
C GLU A 240 30.94 36.42 32.18
N GLU A 241 30.29 35.85 33.20
CA GLU A 241 30.60 36.14 34.60
C GLU A 241 31.99 35.65 34.99
N ILE A 242 32.35 34.42 34.58
CA ILE A 242 33.68 33.85 34.83
C ILE A 242 34.76 34.71 34.17
N VAL A 243 34.56 35.09 32.91
CA VAL A 243 35.50 35.95 32.19
C VAL A 243 35.65 37.30 32.89
N ARG A 244 34.54 37.91 33.34
CA ARG A 244 34.58 39.19 34.07
C ARG A 244 35.37 39.06 35.38
N TYR A 245 35.08 38.04 36.17
CA TYR A 245 35.80 37.76 37.42
C TYR A 245 37.30 37.52 37.19
N LEU A 246 37.66 36.77 36.14
CA LEU A 246 39.06 36.54 35.80
C LEU A 246 39.77 37.83 35.38
N LEU A 247 39.13 38.66 34.56
CA LEU A 247 39.69 39.96 34.15
C LEU A 247 39.90 40.89 35.34
N GLU A 248 38.95 40.95 36.27
CA GLU A 248 39.07 41.76 37.49
C GLU A 248 40.24 41.28 38.37
N ASN A 249 40.39 39.96 38.55
CA ASN A 249 41.51 39.40 39.30
C ASN A 249 42.86 39.61 38.61
N ILE A 250 42.92 39.50 37.28
CA ILE A 250 44.13 39.78 36.52
C ILE A 250 44.53 41.24 36.75
N SER A 251 43.58 42.18 36.62
CA SER A 251 43.84 43.60 36.88
C SER A 251 44.29 43.86 38.31
N LEU A 252 43.68 43.22 39.31
CA LEU A 252 44.10 43.33 40.71
C LEU A 252 45.53 42.85 40.91
N ASN A 253 45.89 41.69 40.33
CA ASN A 253 47.23 41.13 40.41
C ASN A 253 48.26 42.00 39.68
N GLU A 254 47.92 42.53 38.51
CA GLU A 254 48.78 43.49 37.78
C GLU A 254 49.03 44.76 38.61
N ASN A 255 48.00 45.28 39.28
CA ASN A 255 48.14 46.43 40.19
C ASN A 255 49.02 46.10 41.40
N GLN A 256 48.93 44.88 41.96
CA GLN A 256 49.83 44.45 43.03
C GLN A 256 51.27 44.28 42.55
N ILE A 257 51.48 43.69 41.37
CA ILE A 257 52.80 43.52 40.78
C ILE A 257 53.46 44.87 40.55
N THR A 258 52.74 45.82 39.95
CA THR A 258 53.26 47.18 39.72
C THR A 258 53.56 47.91 41.03
N TYR A 259 52.72 47.78 42.05
CA TYR A 259 53.00 48.32 43.38
C TYR A 259 54.29 47.74 43.98
N TRP A 260 54.45 46.42 43.97
CA TRP A 260 55.64 45.76 44.52
C TRP A 260 56.90 46.07 43.73
N GLN A 261 56.81 46.20 42.41
CA GLN A 261 57.91 46.66 41.55
C GLN A 261 58.35 48.07 41.94
N GLN A 262 57.41 49.02 42.04
CA GLN A 262 57.73 50.38 42.46
C GLN A 262 58.37 50.42 43.85
N ARG A 263 57.83 49.64 44.80
CA ARG A 263 58.40 49.54 46.14
C ARG A 263 59.83 49.00 46.10
N TYR A 264 60.05 47.89 45.40
CA TYR A 264 61.37 47.31 45.24
C TYR A 264 62.36 48.31 44.63
N ASP A 265 61.97 49.01 43.57
CA ASP A 265 62.81 50.03 42.93
C ASP A 265 63.15 51.19 43.87
N THR A 266 62.21 51.62 44.71
CA THR A 266 62.46 52.65 45.72
C THR A 266 63.43 52.18 46.80
N GLU A 267 63.24 50.96 47.33
CA GLU A 267 64.11 50.40 48.36
C GLU A 267 65.52 50.11 47.80
N ALA A 268 65.61 49.62 46.56
CA ALA A 268 66.88 49.39 45.88
C ALA A 268 67.67 50.71 45.74
N LYS A 269 67.00 51.80 45.32
CA LYS A 269 67.61 53.13 45.25
C LYS A 269 68.06 53.64 46.62
N THR A 270 67.26 53.46 47.68
CA THR A 270 67.67 53.88 49.02
C THR A 270 68.91 53.12 49.49
N TYR A 271 68.93 51.80 49.34
CA TYR A 271 70.11 51.00 49.71
C TYR A 271 71.34 51.32 48.86
N GLU A 272 71.17 51.57 47.56
CA GLU A 272 72.27 51.99 46.70
C GLU A 272 72.85 53.35 47.16
N THR A 273 71.99 54.31 47.52
CA THR A 273 72.45 55.59 48.09
C THR A 273 73.17 55.43 49.42
N GLU A 274 72.68 54.58 50.32
CA GLU A 274 73.33 54.28 51.60
C GLU A 274 74.69 53.59 51.39
N ILE A 275 74.78 52.63 50.47
CA ILE A 275 76.04 51.97 50.11
C ILE A 275 77.03 52.99 49.55
N CYS A 276 76.60 53.90 48.67
CA CYS A 276 77.44 54.99 48.16
C CYS A 276 77.94 55.91 49.27
N GLN A 277 77.06 56.30 50.20
CA GLN A 277 77.44 57.12 51.36
C GLN A 277 78.48 56.40 52.23
N LEU A 278 78.23 55.15 52.61
CA LEU A 278 79.17 54.34 53.40
C LEU A 278 80.52 54.17 52.69
N ARG A 279 80.53 53.97 51.37
CA ARG A 279 81.77 53.91 50.57
C ARG A 279 82.54 55.22 50.66
N SER A 280 81.87 56.36 50.50
CA SER A 280 82.51 57.68 50.64
C SER A 280 83.05 57.93 52.06
N GLU A 281 82.34 57.49 53.10
CA GLU A 281 82.83 57.58 54.47
C GLU A 281 84.04 56.67 54.72
N ILE A 282 84.06 55.47 54.14
CA ILE A 282 85.21 54.57 54.23
C ILE A 282 86.42 55.21 53.55
N GLU A 283 86.24 55.77 52.36
CA GLU A 283 87.31 56.43 51.60
C GLU A 283 87.88 57.64 52.36
N THR A 284 87.03 58.53 52.86
CA THR A 284 87.48 59.67 53.70
C THR A 284 88.19 59.24 54.98
N ARG A 285 87.72 58.18 55.67
CA ARG A 285 88.42 57.61 56.83
C ARG A 285 89.77 56.99 56.44
N GLN A 286 89.86 56.32 55.30
CA GLN A 286 91.11 55.77 54.79
C GLN A 286 92.12 56.87 54.46
N GLU A 287 91.69 57.97 53.82
CA GLU A 287 92.53 59.14 53.58
C GLU A 287 93.05 59.76 54.88
N LEU A 288 92.19 59.89 55.90
CA LEU A 288 92.58 60.41 57.21
C LEU A 288 93.62 59.51 57.89
N VAL A 289 93.41 58.19 57.86
CA VAL A 289 94.38 57.22 58.38
C VAL A 289 95.69 57.29 57.60
N GLY A 290 95.65 57.48 56.28
CA GLY A 290 96.82 57.73 55.45
C GLY A 290 97.63 58.93 55.92
N LYS A 291 96.98 60.10 56.05
CA LYS A 291 97.61 61.34 56.55
C LYS A 291 98.19 61.18 57.95
N LEU A 292 97.45 60.58 58.87
CA LEU A 292 97.94 60.32 60.22
C LEU A 292 99.17 59.40 60.21
N LYS A 293 99.18 58.35 59.39
CA LYS A 293 100.34 57.46 59.23
C LYS A 293 101.55 58.22 58.71
N GLU A 294 101.40 59.08 57.72
CA GLU A 294 102.49 59.94 57.22
C GLU A 294 103.03 60.85 58.32
N GLU A 295 102.15 61.50 59.11
CA GLU A 295 102.57 62.31 60.26
C GLU A 295 103.31 61.49 61.33
N PHE A 296 102.80 60.29 61.65
CA PHE A 296 103.44 59.39 62.62
C PHE A 296 104.82 58.95 62.15
N LEU A 297 104.96 58.55 60.88
CA LEU A 297 106.24 58.18 60.29
C LEU A 297 107.21 59.36 60.32
N GLY A 298 106.79 60.56 59.91
CA GLY A 298 107.65 61.75 59.98
C GLY A 298 108.09 62.11 61.40
N LYS A 299 107.19 61.98 62.40
CA LYS A 299 107.53 62.16 63.82
C LYS A 299 108.48 61.08 64.32
N GLN A 300 108.29 59.82 63.91
CA GLN A 300 109.14 58.70 64.29
C GLN A 300 110.55 58.86 63.70
N GLU A 301 110.67 59.20 62.42
CA GLU A 301 111.94 59.51 61.76
C GLU A 301 112.68 60.65 62.47
N PHE A 302 111.95 61.70 62.88
CA PHE A 302 112.52 62.79 63.68
C PHE A 302 113.04 62.31 65.05
N ILE A 303 112.27 61.49 65.76
CA ILE A 303 112.69 60.91 67.07
C ILE A 303 113.92 60.03 66.88
N ASP A 304 113.93 59.16 65.88
CA ASP A 304 115.03 58.24 65.60
C ASP A 304 116.31 59.01 65.23
N ALA A 305 116.19 60.05 64.40
CA ALA A 305 117.30 60.96 64.10
C ALA A 305 117.83 61.67 65.35
N TYR A 306 116.94 62.16 66.23
CA TYR A 306 117.32 62.79 67.48
C TYR A 306 118.02 61.83 68.45
N LEU A 307 117.52 60.59 68.58
CA LEU A 307 118.15 59.55 69.39
C LEU A 307 119.52 59.15 68.83
N ALA A 308 119.64 59.01 67.51
CA ALA A 308 120.91 58.72 66.84
C ALA A 308 121.94 59.83 67.06
N GLU A 309 121.54 61.11 66.97
CA GLU A 309 122.41 62.26 67.27
C GLU A 309 122.85 62.27 68.74
N LYS A 310 121.91 62.06 69.67
CA LYS A 310 122.23 61.96 71.11
C LYS A 310 123.23 60.84 71.41
N GLU A 311 123.06 59.70 70.75
CA GLU A 311 123.94 58.54 70.88
C GLU A 311 125.32 58.81 70.23
N ALA A 312 125.37 59.51 69.10
CA ALA A 312 126.61 59.95 68.48
C ALA A 312 127.39 60.91 69.39
N ILE A 313 126.70 61.86 70.05
CA ILE A 313 127.26 62.76 71.05
C ILE A 313 127.80 61.96 72.25
N ARG A 314 127.05 60.98 72.75
CA ARG A 314 127.49 60.09 73.85
C ARG A 314 128.78 59.35 73.48
N LYS A 315 128.81 58.68 72.32
CA LYS A 315 129.99 57.96 71.80
C LYS A 315 131.18 58.89 71.57
N ARG A 316 130.95 60.13 71.11
CA ARG A 316 132.02 61.13 70.96
C ARG A 316 132.60 61.51 72.31
N ARG A 317 131.75 61.78 73.31
CA ARG A 317 132.19 62.07 74.68
C ARG A 317 132.98 60.93 75.28
N GLU A 318 132.52 59.68 75.13
CA GLU A 318 133.23 58.49 75.61
C GLU A 318 134.58 58.31 74.92
N ARG A 319 134.67 58.56 73.61
CA ARG A 319 135.95 58.56 72.88
C ARG A 319 136.89 59.64 73.40
N GLU A 320 136.41 60.88 73.55
CA GLU A 320 137.23 61.97 74.08
C GLU A 320 137.66 61.72 75.53
N GLU A 321 136.82 61.13 76.37
CA GLU A 321 137.16 60.75 77.73
C GLU A 321 138.19 59.60 77.76
N HIS A 322 138.04 58.61 76.89
CA HIS A 322 139.02 57.54 76.70
C HIS A 322 140.37 58.07 76.19
N GLU A 323 140.36 59.00 75.22
CA GLU A 323 141.54 59.70 74.72
C GLU A 323 142.18 60.55 75.80
N ARG A 324 141.41 61.34 76.57
CA ARG A 324 141.91 62.12 77.72
C ARG A 324 142.52 61.21 78.77
N THR A 325 141.86 60.11 79.13
CA THR A 325 142.37 59.13 80.11
C THR A 325 143.65 58.48 79.62
N SER A 326 143.72 58.11 78.33
CA SER A 326 144.92 57.55 77.71
C SER A 326 146.05 58.58 77.64
N ALA A 327 145.75 59.83 77.28
CA ALA A 327 146.71 60.93 77.30
C ALA A 327 147.23 61.18 78.73
N ILE A 328 146.38 61.17 79.75
CA ILE A 328 146.79 61.27 81.16
C ILE A 328 147.69 60.10 81.55
N LYS A 329 147.37 58.85 81.15
CA LYS A 329 148.21 57.67 81.39
C LYS A 329 149.57 57.79 80.70
N ILE A 330 149.63 58.21 79.44
CA ILE A 330 150.87 58.45 78.70
C ILE A 330 151.67 59.58 79.36
N GLN A 331 151.02 60.68 79.73
CA GLN A 331 151.63 61.79 80.43
C GLN A 331 152.19 61.37 81.80
N ALA A 332 151.46 60.57 82.57
CA ALA A 332 151.90 60.03 83.86
C ALA A 332 153.06 59.03 83.69
N TRP A 333 153.00 58.17 82.67
CA TRP A 333 154.10 57.28 82.29
C TRP A 333 155.35 58.10 81.93
N TRP A 334 155.22 59.12 81.09
CA TRP A 334 156.34 59.96 80.67
C TRP A 334 156.92 60.78 81.84
N ARG A 335 156.08 61.33 82.72
CA ARG A 335 156.52 61.96 83.98
C ARG A 335 157.26 60.97 84.88
N GLY A 336 156.77 59.74 85.00
CA GLY A 336 157.46 58.67 85.73
C GLY A 336 158.79 58.24 85.09
N VAL A 337 158.87 58.20 83.75
CA VAL A 337 160.11 57.93 83.01
C VAL A 337 161.11 59.07 83.18
N MET A 338 160.67 60.33 83.10
CA MET A 338 161.50 61.53 83.36
C MET A 338 162.16 61.47 84.74
N VAL A 339 161.40 61.10 85.78
CA VAL A 339 161.91 60.93 87.16
C VAL A 339 162.88 59.74 87.27
N ARG A 340 162.52 58.56 86.74
CA ARG A 340 163.34 57.33 86.87
C ARG A 340 164.61 57.36 86.04
N ARG A 341 164.58 57.92 84.84
CA ARG A 341 165.76 58.08 83.95
C ARG A 341 166.56 59.35 84.22
N LYS A 342 166.16 60.15 85.23
CA LYS A 342 166.83 61.39 85.65
C LYS A 342 167.06 62.37 84.49
N LEU A 343 166.04 62.53 83.65
CA LEU A 343 166.05 63.46 82.52
C LEU A 343 165.37 64.78 82.93
N GLY A 344 165.97 65.92 82.59
CA GLY A 344 165.46 67.24 82.94
C GLY A 344 165.80 67.69 84.38
N PRO A 345 164.93 68.43 85.10
CA PRO A 345 165.25 69.17 86.33
C PRO A 345 165.70 68.34 87.55
N TYR A 346 165.81 67.02 87.44
CA TYR A 346 166.10 66.08 88.53
C TYR A 346 167.55 65.52 88.50
N ARG A 347 168.49 66.26 87.90
CA ARG A 347 169.94 65.92 87.85
C ARG A 347 170.70 66.70 88.95
N PRO A 348 171.38 66.05 89.93
CA PRO A 348 172.19 66.76 90.92
C PRO A 348 173.58 67.15 90.36
N GLU A 349 173.96 68.42 90.51
CA GLU A 349 175.22 69.03 90.05
C GLU A 349 176.35 69.00 91.11
N GLU A 350 177.57 68.68 90.67
CA GLU A 350 178.83 68.87 91.43
C GLU A 350 179.37 70.29 91.25
N LYS A 351 179.99 70.88 92.31
CA LYS A 351 181.40 71.36 92.29
C LYS A 351 181.91 72.03 93.58
N ARG A 352 183.22 71.90 93.77
CA ARG A 352 184.12 72.51 94.79
C ARG A 352 184.37 74.02 94.57
N LYS A 353 184.69 74.69 95.69
CA LYS A 353 185.32 76.02 95.98
C LYS A 353 186.14 76.73 94.86
N LYS A 354 186.10 78.09 94.81
CA LYS A 354 187.04 79.06 95.49
C LYS A 354 186.91 80.54 95.00
N ARG A 355 187.03 81.46 95.99
CA ARG A 355 187.57 82.86 95.99
C ARG A 355 186.96 84.00 95.13
N ALA A 356 186.35 84.95 95.86
CA ALA A 356 186.74 86.37 96.09
C ALA A 356 186.57 87.49 95.02
N VAL A 357 185.69 88.44 95.42
CA VAL A 357 185.65 89.93 95.31
C VAL A 357 185.04 90.66 94.10
N LYS A 358 184.03 91.50 94.43
CA LYS A 358 183.71 92.90 94.02
C LYS A 358 182.31 93.13 93.41
N THR A 359 181.42 93.59 94.29
CA THR A 359 180.53 94.77 94.19
C THR A 359 180.18 95.32 92.81
N LYS A 360 178.87 95.45 92.51
CA LYS A 360 178.19 96.73 92.20
C LYS A 360 176.70 96.53 91.84
N LYS A 361 175.87 97.29 92.58
CA LYS A 361 174.43 97.61 92.46
C LYS A 361 173.44 96.45 92.40
#